data_AF-A0AA34SEA9-F1
#
_entry.id   AF-A0AA34SEA9-F1
#
_cell.length_a   1.000
_cell.length_b   1.000
_cell.length_c   1.000
_cell.angle_alpha   90.00
_cell.angle_beta   90.00
_cell.angle_gamma   90.00
#
_symmetry.space_group_name_H-M   'P 1'
#
loop_
_entity.id
_entity.type
_entity.pdbx_description
1 polymer ?
#
loop_
_entity_poly.entity_id
_entity_poly.type
_entity_poly.pdbx_seq_one_letter_code
_entity_poly.pdbx_strand_id
1 'polypeptide(L)'
;MTQFTLALIVSGAALVSAHAAQSNPAGSFAEAVELCLRFGSDPWFAQDRFEDAGWHSYKDPDFGSTAFKSPDGAVIALPPTDETYPMWCSVRSGSVSFVNGMAAAENALFATGTPIQREFRDDCPIYFGSYGQELRVFSEGNEDLCSDPTTAVVHVVTMTNPIAGQ
;
A
#
# COMPACT_ATOMS: atom_id res chain seq x y z
N MET A 1 60.83 -13.32 39.96
CA MET A 1 60.98 -13.68 38.54
C MET A 1 59.67 -13.44 37.85
N THR A 2 59.74 -12.63 36.81
CA THR A 2 58.74 -12.17 35.85
C THR A 2 58.08 -13.30 35.06
N GLN A 3 56.76 -13.21 34.80
CA GLN A 3 56.06 -13.69 33.59
C GLN A 3 54.56 -13.33 33.72
N PHE A 4 54.07 -12.31 33.03
CA PHE A 4 53.58 -12.22 31.63
C PHE A 4 52.09 -12.55 31.47
N THR A 5 51.41 -11.53 30.96
CA THR A 5 49.98 -11.25 30.74
C THR A 5 49.33 -12.15 29.68
N LEU A 6 48.02 -12.40 29.80
CA LEU A 6 47.11 -12.46 28.65
C LEU A 6 45.68 -12.13 29.10
N ALA A 7 45.28 -10.87 28.89
CA ALA A 7 43.90 -10.45 28.94
C ALA A 7 43.25 -10.80 27.59
N LEU A 8 42.32 -11.74 27.60
CA LEU A 8 41.49 -12.04 26.43
C LEU A 8 40.32 -11.03 26.44
N ILE A 9 40.41 -10.01 25.60
CA ILE A 9 39.29 -9.13 25.28
C ILE A 9 38.37 -9.92 24.34
N VAL A 10 37.28 -10.46 24.88
CA VAL A 10 36.19 -10.99 24.06
C VAL A 10 35.44 -9.79 23.50
N SER A 11 35.70 -9.49 22.23
CA SER A 11 34.93 -8.55 21.44
C SER A 11 33.48 -9.03 21.39
N GLY A 12 32.63 -8.46 22.25
CA GLY A 12 31.19 -8.61 22.16
C GLY A 12 30.73 -8.02 20.84
N ALA A 13 30.34 -8.89 19.90
CA ALA A 13 29.58 -8.51 18.74
C ALA A 13 28.35 -7.75 19.24
N ALA A 14 28.30 -6.45 18.93
CA ALA A 14 27.10 -5.66 19.13
C ALA A 14 26.00 -6.32 18.30
N LEU A 15 25.10 -7.03 18.98
CA LEU A 15 23.79 -7.36 18.45
C LEU A 15 23.14 -6.01 18.16
N VAL A 16 23.22 -5.58 16.89
CA VAL A 16 22.34 -4.56 16.37
C VAL A 16 20.97 -5.21 16.45
N SER A 17 20.26 -4.96 17.54
CA SER A 17 18.85 -5.28 17.66
C SER A 17 18.17 -4.59 16.50
N ALA A 18 17.87 -5.36 15.44
CA ALA A 18 16.86 -4.99 14.48
C ALA A 18 15.61 -4.74 15.31
N HIS A 19 15.33 -3.46 15.60
CA HIS A 19 14.04 -3.08 16.13
C HIS A 19 13.07 -3.52 15.05
N ALA A 20 12.34 -4.61 15.31
CA ALA A 20 11.17 -4.93 14.53
C ALA A 20 10.34 -3.65 14.50
N ALA A 21 10.18 -3.05 13.31
CA ALA A 21 9.37 -1.87 13.16
C ALA A 21 8.02 -2.18 13.81
N GLN A 22 7.63 -1.36 14.78
CA GLN A 22 6.38 -1.57 15.48
C GLN A 22 5.26 -1.59 14.43
N SER A 23 4.49 -2.67 14.37
CA SER A 23 3.48 -2.84 13.33
C SER A 23 2.47 -1.70 13.38
N ASN A 24 2.27 -1.02 12.24
CA ASN A 24 1.26 0.01 12.08
C ASN A 24 0.50 -0.22 10.76
N PRO A 25 -0.35 -1.26 10.71
CA PRO A 25 -1.02 -1.64 9.47
C PRO A 25 -1.87 -0.52 8.88
N ALA A 26 -2.56 0.26 9.74
CA ALA A 26 -3.38 1.38 9.29
C ALA A 26 -2.54 2.50 8.66
N GLY A 27 -1.35 2.78 9.20
CA GLY A 27 -0.42 3.75 8.63
C GLY A 27 0.11 3.30 7.27
N SER A 28 0.61 2.07 7.17
CA SER A 28 1.08 1.51 5.89
C SER A 28 -0.04 1.39 4.86
N PHE A 29 -1.28 1.14 5.28
CA PHE A 29 -2.42 1.07 4.38
C PHE A 29 -2.76 2.45 3.80
N ALA A 30 -2.80 3.48 4.65
CA ALA A 30 -3.04 4.86 4.20
C ALA A 30 -1.93 5.34 3.26
N GLU A 31 -0.67 5.06 3.58
CA GLU A 31 0.48 5.37 2.71
C GLU A 31 0.35 4.69 1.34
N ALA A 32 0.04 3.40 1.30
CA ALA A 32 -0.12 2.69 0.03
C ALA A 32 -1.28 3.23 -0.82
N VAL A 33 -2.41 3.60 -0.19
CA VAL A 33 -3.53 4.22 -0.89
C VAL A 33 -3.10 5.56 -1.48
N GLU A 34 -2.33 6.37 -0.74
CA GLU A 34 -1.80 7.64 -1.25
C GLU A 34 -0.82 7.44 -2.40
N LEU A 35 0.11 6.48 -2.30
CA LEU A 35 1.06 6.15 -3.36
C LEU A 35 0.33 5.66 -4.63
N CYS A 36 -0.65 4.77 -4.48
CA CYS A 36 -1.50 4.34 -5.59
C CYS A 36 -2.27 5.51 -6.21
N LEU A 37 -2.82 6.42 -5.40
CA LEU A 37 -3.56 7.58 -5.90
C LEU A 37 -2.67 8.53 -6.71
N ARG A 38 -1.46 8.81 -6.20
CA ARG A 38 -0.54 9.77 -6.82
C ARG A 38 0.18 9.20 -8.03
N PHE A 39 0.55 7.92 -7.99
CA PHE A 39 1.51 7.34 -8.93
C PHE A 39 0.97 6.11 -9.66
N GLY A 40 -0.18 5.56 -9.28
CA GLY A 40 -0.81 4.38 -9.90
C GLY A 40 -1.31 4.58 -11.33
N SER A 41 -0.91 5.66 -12.00
CA SER A 41 -1.07 5.86 -13.45
C SER A 41 0.23 5.69 -14.25
N ASP A 42 1.34 5.41 -13.57
CA ASP A 42 2.64 5.14 -14.18
C ASP A 42 3.23 3.88 -13.50
N PRO A 43 3.26 2.72 -14.18
CA PRO A 43 3.77 1.47 -13.63
C PRO A 43 5.20 1.53 -13.11
N TRP A 44 6.09 2.22 -13.83
CA TRP A 44 7.50 2.30 -13.47
C TRP A 44 7.69 3.22 -12.29
N PHE A 45 7.07 4.40 -12.35
CA PHE A 45 7.18 5.38 -11.29
C PHE A 45 6.50 4.93 -10.01
N ALA A 46 5.36 4.22 -10.07
CA ALA A 46 4.72 3.66 -8.88
C ALA A 46 5.65 2.68 -8.14
N GLN A 47 6.33 1.80 -8.88
CA GLN A 47 7.27 0.83 -8.30
C GLN A 47 8.42 1.53 -7.57
N ASP A 48 9.09 2.48 -8.24
CA ASP A 48 10.17 3.27 -7.64
C ASP A 48 9.72 3.96 -6.34
N ARG A 49 8.48 4.46 -6.30
CA ARG A 49 7.93 5.16 -5.12
C ARG A 49 7.66 4.24 -3.94
N PHE A 50 7.27 2.99 -4.20
CA PHE A 50 7.14 1.99 -3.14
C PHE A 50 8.51 1.58 -2.59
N GLU A 51 9.52 1.39 -3.45
CA GLU A 51 10.89 1.08 -3.01
C GLU A 51 11.53 2.23 -2.22
N ASP A 52 11.35 3.48 -2.68
CA ASP A 52 11.78 4.69 -1.97
C ASP A 52 11.13 4.81 -0.57
N ALA A 53 9.89 4.36 -0.43
CA ALA A 53 9.17 4.29 0.85
C ALA A 53 9.62 3.09 1.73
N GLY A 54 10.58 2.28 1.28
CA GLY A 54 11.12 1.15 2.01
C GLY A 54 10.27 -0.12 1.92
N TRP A 55 9.32 -0.19 0.98
CA TRP A 55 8.53 -1.39 0.75
C TRP A 55 9.36 -2.45 0.04
N HIS A 56 9.10 -3.71 0.36
CA HIS A 56 9.85 -4.83 -0.23
C HIS A 56 9.08 -5.44 -1.39
N SER A 57 9.67 -5.41 -2.58
CA SER A 57 9.11 -6.07 -3.76
C SER A 57 9.26 -7.59 -3.68
N TYR A 58 8.26 -8.31 -4.18
CA TYR A 58 8.30 -9.75 -4.35
C TYR A 58 7.41 -10.16 -5.53
N LYS A 59 7.67 -11.34 -6.10
CA LYS A 59 6.79 -11.90 -7.13
C LYS A 59 5.61 -12.58 -6.45
N ASP A 60 4.43 -12.00 -6.59
CA ASP A 60 3.21 -12.56 -6.02
C ASP A 60 2.73 -13.73 -6.91
N PRO A 61 2.58 -14.94 -6.35
CA PRO A 61 2.17 -16.11 -7.12
C PRO A 61 0.69 -16.09 -7.51
N ASP A 62 -0.16 -15.38 -6.78
CA ASP A 62 -1.60 -15.33 -7.00
C ASP A 62 -1.94 -14.33 -8.13
N PHE A 63 -1.23 -13.20 -8.18
CA PHE A 63 -1.41 -12.18 -9.23
C PHE A 63 -0.46 -12.34 -10.41
N GLY A 64 0.61 -13.14 -10.27
CA GLY A 64 1.61 -13.34 -11.32
C GLY A 64 2.45 -12.10 -11.64
N SER A 65 2.38 -11.08 -10.80
CA SER A 65 3.02 -9.77 -10.96
C SER A 65 3.92 -9.42 -9.78
N THR A 66 4.66 -8.31 -9.90
CA THR A 66 5.41 -7.74 -8.77
C THR A 66 4.42 -7.09 -7.80
N ALA A 67 4.50 -7.49 -6.53
CA ALA A 67 3.78 -6.90 -5.42
C ALA A 67 4.77 -6.29 -4.42
N PHE A 68 4.30 -5.37 -3.60
CA PHE A 68 5.08 -4.66 -2.60
C PHE A 68 4.49 -4.91 -1.23
N LYS A 69 5.35 -5.35 -0.30
CA LYS A 69 4.96 -5.60 1.09
C LYS A 69 5.46 -4.46 1.97
N SER A 70 4.59 -3.96 2.84
CA SER A 70 4.94 -2.89 3.77
C SER A 70 6.10 -3.30 4.70
N PRO A 71 6.87 -2.34 5.23
CA PRO A 71 7.97 -2.64 6.16
C PRO A 71 7.53 -3.44 7.40
N ASP A 72 6.29 -3.25 7.87
CA ASP A 72 5.71 -4.00 8.97
C ASP A 72 5.09 -5.35 8.56
N GLY A 73 5.06 -5.63 7.26
CA GLY A 73 4.55 -6.86 6.68
C GLY A 73 3.03 -7.02 6.68
N ALA A 74 2.27 -5.99 7.07
CA ALA A 74 0.82 -6.07 7.27
C ALA A 74 -0.03 -5.68 6.06
N VAL A 75 0.58 -5.02 5.06
CA VAL A 75 -0.10 -4.50 3.87
C VAL A 75 0.62 -4.95 2.62
N ILE A 76 -0.16 -5.25 1.59
CA ILE A 76 0.34 -5.57 0.25
C ILE A 76 -0.23 -4.53 -0.71
N ALA A 77 0.65 -3.94 -1.53
CA ALA A 77 0.30 -3.10 -2.65
C ALA A 77 0.65 -3.81 -3.97
N LEU A 78 -0.23 -3.67 -4.96
CA LEU A 78 -0.14 -4.24 -6.29
C LEU A 78 -0.23 -3.08 -7.29
N PRO A 79 0.88 -2.43 -7.65
CA PRO A 79 0.87 -1.38 -8.66
C PRO A 79 0.52 -1.93 -10.05
N PRO A 80 0.14 -1.07 -11.00
CA PRO A 80 -0.14 -1.49 -12.36
C PRO A 80 1.10 -2.11 -13.02
N THR A 81 0.89 -3.09 -13.89
CA THR A 81 1.96 -3.85 -14.55
C THR A 81 2.23 -3.41 -15.98
N ASP A 82 1.32 -2.64 -16.56
CA ASP A 82 1.41 -2.13 -17.92
C ASP A 82 0.71 -0.77 -18.02
N GLU A 83 0.92 -0.08 -19.14
CA GLU A 83 0.42 1.27 -19.40
C GLU A 83 -0.95 1.27 -20.13
N THR A 84 -1.69 0.15 -20.07
CA THR A 84 -2.98 0.00 -20.75
C THR A 84 -4.11 0.46 -19.85
N TYR A 85 -5.01 1.29 -20.39
CA TYR A 85 -6.18 1.76 -19.65
C TYR A 85 -7.34 0.76 -19.73
N PRO A 86 -8.08 0.54 -18.63
CA PRO A 86 -7.88 1.16 -17.32
C PRO A 86 -6.69 0.54 -16.56
N MET A 87 -5.87 1.39 -15.93
CA MET A 87 -4.79 0.95 -15.04
C MET A 87 -5.31 0.82 -13.61
N TRP A 88 -4.77 -0.15 -12.86
CA TRP A 88 -5.23 -0.45 -11.51
C TRP A 88 -4.05 -0.58 -10.56
N CYS A 89 -4.14 0.10 -9.43
CA CYS A 89 -3.29 -0.10 -8.27
C CYS A 89 -4.15 -0.61 -7.11
N SER A 90 -3.80 -1.76 -6.53
CA SER A 90 -4.61 -2.39 -5.48
C SER A 90 -3.85 -2.41 -4.15
N VAL A 91 -4.51 -2.03 -3.07
CA VAL A 91 -3.96 -2.07 -1.70
C VAL A 91 -4.83 -3.01 -0.89
N ARG A 92 -4.23 -4.00 -0.23
CA ARG A 92 -4.97 -4.99 0.56
C ARG A 92 -4.33 -5.22 1.92
N SER A 93 -5.17 -5.45 2.93
CA SER A 93 -4.72 -5.87 4.25
C SER A 93 -5.77 -6.74 4.95
N GLY A 94 -5.30 -7.84 5.54
CA GLY A 94 -6.09 -8.69 6.43
C GLY A 94 -6.10 -8.24 7.89
N SER A 95 -5.58 -7.06 8.20
CA SER A 95 -5.54 -6.49 9.56
C SER A 95 -6.10 -5.07 9.65
N VAL A 96 -6.57 -4.52 8.53
CA VAL A 96 -7.23 -3.21 8.46
C VAL A 96 -8.69 -3.44 8.14
N SER A 97 -9.58 -2.90 8.96
CA SER A 97 -11.02 -3.00 8.75
C SER A 97 -11.47 -2.23 7.50
N PHE A 98 -12.56 -2.68 6.88
CA PHE A 98 -13.23 -1.95 5.80
C PHE A 98 -13.47 -0.47 6.14
N VAL A 99 -13.92 -0.17 7.37
CA VAL A 99 -14.15 1.21 7.84
C VAL A 99 -12.88 2.05 7.82
N ASN A 100 -11.75 1.48 8.27
CA ASN A 100 -10.46 2.18 8.22
C ASN A 100 -9.95 2.32 6.78
N GLY A 101 -10.25 1.35 5.91
CA GLY A 101 -9.98 1.44 4.48
C GLY A 101 -10.74 2.57 3.80
N MET A 102 -12.04 2.74 4.10
CA MET A 102 -12.84 3.89 3.64
C MET A 102 -12.23 5.21 4.10
N ALA A 103 -11.88 5.32 5.38
CA ALA A 103 -11.28 6.53 5.93
C ALA A 103 -9.94 6.87 5.27
N ALA A 104 -9.11 5.86 4.97
CA ALA A 104 -7.86 6.06 4.24
C ALA A 104 -8.09 6.59 2.82
N ALA A 105 -9.06 6.02 2.08
CA ALA A 105 -9.41 6.45 0.73
C ALA A 105 -9.94 7.90 0.71
N GLU A 106 -10.86 8.24 1.62
CA GLU A 106 -11.39 9.60 1.75
C GLU A 106 -10.28 10.61 2.08
N ASN A 107 -9.42 10.30 3.05
CA ASN A 107 -8.31 11.17 3.44
C ASN A 107 -7.31 11.40 2.29
N ALA A 108 -6.95 10.33 1.55
CA ALA A 108 -6.06 10.44 0.40
C ALA A 108 -6.65 11.35 -0.69
N LEU A 109 -7.95 11.23 -0.96
CA LEU A 109 -8.66 12.09 -1.91
C LEU A 109 -8.75 13.54 -1.41
N PHE A 110 -9.06 13.76 -0.14
CA PHE A 110 -9.09 15.11 0.45
C PHE A 110 -7.73 15.81 0.32
N ALA A 111 -6.63 15.06 0.50
CA ALA A 111 -5.27 15.59 0.34
C ALA A 111 -4.97 16.08 -1.09
N THR A 112 -5.75 15.68 -2.10
CA THR A 112 -5.63 16.20 -3.47
C THR A 112 -6.25 17.59 -3.64
N GLY A 113 -7.08 18.04 -2.68
CA GLY A 113 -7.84 19.30 -2.79
C GLY A 113 -9.01 19.27 -3.77
N THR A 114 -9.33 18.09 -4.34
CA THR A 114 -10.45 17.92 -5.28
C THR A 114 -11.76 17.65 -4.54
N PRO A 115 -12.90 18.16 -5.01
CA PRO A 115 -14.20 17.72 -4.52
C PRO A 115 -14.36 16.20 -4.70
N ILE A 116 -14.72 15.52 -3.62
CA ILE A 116 -14.98 14.08 -3.64
C ILE A 116 -16.43 13.85 -4.04
N GLN A 117 -16.65 13.05 -5.07
CA GLN A 117 -17.97 12.47 -5.33
C GLN A 117 -17.98 11.03 -4.83
N ARG A 118 -19.05 10.68 -4.11
CA ARG A 118 -19.26 9.33 -3.59
C ARG A 118 -20.50 8.73 -4.23
N GLU A 119 -20.36 7.53 -4.76
CA GLU A 119 -21.45 6.68 -5.23
C GLU A 119 -21.40 5.33 -4.53
N PHE A 120 -22.42 4.51 -4.75
CA PHE A 120 -22.45 3.11 -4.32
C PHE A 120 -22.66 2.20 -5.52
N ARG A 121 -21.88 1.13 -5.60
CA ARG A 121 -22.01 0.07 -6.59
C ARG A 121 -21.86 -1.26 -5.87
N ASP A 122 -22.83 -2.15 -6.05
CA ASP A 122 -22.86 -3.45 -5.37
C ASP A 122 -22.69 -3.31 -3.84
N ASP A 123 -23.43 -2.34 -3.26
CA ASP A 123 -23.38 -1.94 -1.85
C ASP A 123 -22.03 -1.43 -1.32
N CYS A 124 -21.04 -1.32 -2.19
CA CYS A 124 -19.72 -0.78 -1.89
C CYS A 124 -19.56 0.68 -2.30
N PRO A 125 -18.88 1.50 -1.48
CA PRO A 125 -18.61 2.89 -1.82
C PRO A 125 -17.57 2.96 -2.94
N ILE A 126 -17.88 3.81 -3.92
CA ILE A 126 -16.94 4.27 -4.95
C ILE A 126 -16.74 5.76 -4.74
N TYR A 127 -15.49 6.18 -4.75
CA TYR A 127 -15.12 7.58 -4.71
C TYR A 127 -14.48 8.00 -6.01
N PHE A 128 -14.85 9.17 -6.53
CA PHE A 128 -14.27 9.72 -7.74
C PHE A 128 -13.34 10.87 -7.38
N GLY A 129 -12.11 10.77 -7.89
CA GLY A 129 -11.06 11.77 -7.74
C GLY A 129 -10.91 12.64 -8.99
N SER A 130 -9.82 13.41 -9.02
CA SER A 130 -9.45 14.17 -10.22
C SER A 130 -8.99 13.26 -11.37
N TYR A 131 -8.97 13.79 -12.59
CA TYR A 131 -8.31 13.19 -13.77
C TYR A 131 -8.80 11.77 -14.16
N GLY A 132 -10.06 11.44 -13.88
CA GLY A 132 -10.64 10.14 -14.27
C GLY A 132 -10.19 8.98 -13.38
N GLN A 133 -9.84 9.25 -12.11
CA GLN A 133 -9.54 8.23 -11.12
C GLN A 133 -10.79 7.82 -10.33
N GLU A 134 -10.95 6.51 -10.11
CA GLU A 134 -11.97 5.92 -9.22
C GLU A 134 -11.27 5.16 -8.09
N LEU A 135 -11.69 5.37 -6.84
CA LEU A 135 -11.29 4.54 -5.70
C LEU A 135 -12.47 3.64 -5.34
N ARG A 136 -12.27 2.34 -5.48
CA ARG A 136 -13.25 1.32 -5.10
C ARG A 136 -12.78 0.69 -3.80
N VAL A 137 -13.57 0.80 -2.74
CA VAL A 137 -13.24 0.24 -1.43
C VAL A 137 -14.14 -0.95 -1.18
N PHE A 138 -13.57 -2.09 -0.82
CA PHE A 138 -14.30 -3.30 -0.48
C PHE A 138 -13.56 -4.15 0.55
N SER A 139 -14.20 -5.21 1.00
CA SER A 139 -13.64 -6.17 1.95
C SER A 139 -13.50 -7.53 1.27
N GLU A 140 -12.48 -8.30 1.63
CA GLU A 140 -12.27 -9.67 1.13
C GLU A 140 -12.84 -10.65 2.15
N GLY A 141 -14.01 -11.22 1.85
CA GLY A 141 -14.69 -12.18 2.71
C GLY A 141 -15.81 -12.91 1.94
N ASN A 142 -16.28 -14.04 2.47
CA ASN A 142 -17.28 -14.92 1.84
C ASN A 142 -18.73 -14.37 1.90
N GLU A 143 -18.93 -13.11 2.31
CA GLU A 143 -20.23 -12.46 2.48
C GLU A 143 -20.27 -11.14 1.68
N ASP A 144 -21.45 -10.49 1.65
CA ASP A 144 -21.74 -9.28 0.87
C ASP A 144 -20.55 -8.32 0.86
N LEU A 145 -20.08 -7.98 -0.35
CA LEU A 145 -18.95 -7.09 -0.60
C LEU A 145 -19.12 -5.86 0.31
N CYS A 146 -18.10 -5.49 1.10
CA CYS A 146 -18.11 -4.37 2.05
C CYS A 146 -18.67 -4.60 3.46
N SER A 147 -18.88 -5.85 3.89
CA SER A 147 -19.35 -6.16 5.25
C SER A 147 -18.30 -6.71 6.20
N ASP A 148 -17.15 -7.21 5.70
CA ASP A 148 -16.14 -7.83 6.57
C ASP A 148 -15.40 -6.74 7.38
N PRO A 149 -15.53 -6.75 8.73
CA PRO A 149 -14.95 -5.73 9.57
C PRO A 149 -13.43 -5.88 9.75
N THR A 150 -12.79 -6.92 9.20
CA THR A 150 -11.38 -7.25 9.45
C THR A 150 -10.47 -7.07 8.25
N THR A 151 -11.04 -7.03 7.04
CA THR A 151 -10.30 -6.90 5.79
C THR A 151 -10.65 -5.61 5.06
N ALA A 152 -9.67 -5.06 4.36
CA ALA A 152 -9.85 -3.89 3.52
C ALA A 152 -9.03 -4.04 2.24
N VAL A 153 -9.68 -3.71 1.13
CA VAL A 153 -9.08 -3.58 -0.18
C VAL A 153 -9.50 -2.25 -0.79
N VAL A 154 -8.53 -1.52 -1.34
CA VAL A 154 -8.75 -0.30 -2.13
C VAL A 154 -8.16 -0.52 -3.50
N HIS A 155 -8.99 -0.42 -4.53
CA HIS A 155 -8.53 -0.33 -5.92
C HIS A 155 -8.56 1.13 -6.35
N VAL A 156 -7.41 1.67 -6.74
CA VAL A 156 -7.29 2.93 -7.46
C VAL A 156 -7.28 2.62 -8.95
N VAL A 157 -8.35 2.99 -9.63
CA VAL A 157 -8.57 2.77 -11.05
C VAL A 157 -8.33 4.06 -11.80
N THR A 158 -7.44 4.04 -12.77
CA THR A 158 -7.20 5.17 -13.68
C THR A 158 -7.85 4.85 -15.02
N MET A 159 -8.96 5.54 -15.34
CA MET A 159 -9.77 5.26 -16.54
C MET A 159 -9.28 5.98 -17.80
N THR A 160 -8.49 7.04 -17.64
CA THR A 160 -7.97 7.87 -18.72
C THR A 160 -6.52 8.22 -18.48
N ASN A 161 -5.74 8.47 -19.54
CA ASN A 161 -4.35 8.90 -19.39
C ASN A 161 -4.28 10.30 -18.76
N PRO A 162 -3.81 10.44 -17.51
CA PRO A 162 -3.74 11.74 -16.85
C PRO A 162 -2.59 12.60 -17.41
N ILE A 163 -1.63 11.99 -18.11
CA ILE A 163 -0.47 12.65 -18.74
C ILE A 163 -0.83 13.17 -20.15
N ALA A 164 -1.80 12.57 -20.84
CA ALA A 164 -2.13 12.90 -22.24
C ALA A 164 -2.82 14.27 -22.47
N GLY A 165 -2.95 15.10 -21.43
CA GLY A 165 -3.61 16.40 -21.49
C GLY A 165 -2.79 17.58 -20.96
N GLN A 166 -1.48 17.40 -20.71
CA GLN A 166 -0.55 18.47 -20.32
C GLN A 166 0.42 18.81 -21.45
#